data_AF-A0A973HWT9-F1
#
_entry.id   AF-A0A973HWT9-F1
#
_cell.length_a   1.000
_cell.length_b   1.000
_cell.length_c   1.000
_cell.angle_alpha   90.00
_cell.angle_beta   90.00
_cell.angle_gamma   90.00
#
_symmetry.space_group_name_H-M   'P 1'
#
loop_
_entity.id
_entity.type
_entity.pdbx_description
1 polymer ?
#
loop_
_entity_poly.entity_id
_entity_poly.type
_entity_poly.pdbx_seq_one_letter_code
_entity_poly.pdbx_strand_id
1 'polypeptide(L)'
;YEVEVKEIGFRPEPYVITDAVMLADGRPIVEMQGMSLRLSGLDEQKIDKLWRSRRQVNDLATREPDKIPLKAPGGGGDSPRIASVEPTLYDHDQILEFSVGRPSLAFGNRYLPFDDDRFIARLPGPPYCFLDRIIDVKGVPWEVTPGAACTAEYFSDPDSWYFDAGGTGEMPFAVLLEIALQPCGWLAAYVGSALSQDRPLHFRNLGGEATLVRPVDRRTGLLTTRVELTAADHGAGMWIQHYDIEVRDETGPVYRGNTYFGFFPPEALQQQVGLPGAVARTIPPREANRARAFTMPRWKTGVSEVFRMVEDVEIYVPQGGVAGLGFIRGGIDVDPEAWFFDAHFQGDPVWPGSLGLESMLQLMRVVADDLWTGDGPWIPRTMAPGMPHRWCYRGQVIPGRNRISVEATVKSVDIDRGILVADGMLSVDGLPIYSMEDFSMQRLREDR
;
A
#
# COMPACT_ATOMS: atom_id res chain seq x y z
N TYR A 1 16.64 38.76 26.91
CA TYR A 1 17.21 39.05 25.59
C TYR A 1 16.21 38.58 24.57
N GLU A 2 15.89 39.43 23.61
CA GLU A 2 15.14 39.08 22.42
C GLU A 2 16.11 39.09 21.26
N VAL A 3 16.07 38.07 20.40
CA VAL A 3 16.97 37.94 19.26
C VAL A 3 16.12 37.75 18.02
N GLU A 4 16.25 38.66 17.06
CA GLU A 4 15.55 38.63 15.78
C GLU A 4 16.54 38.17 14.70
N VAL A 5 16.21 37.07 14.02
CA VAL A 5 17.04 36.58 12.92
C VAL A 5 16.74 37.38 11.66
N LYS A 6 17.75 38.09 11.14
CA LYS A 6 17.65 38.88 9.92
C LYS A 6 17.96 38.06 8.67
N GLU A 7 18.96 37.19 8.77
CA GLU A 7 19.41 36.40 7.63
C GLU A 7 19.98 35.06 8.08
N ILE A 8 19.67 34.01 7.32
CA ILE A 8 20.33 32.71 7.41
C ILE A 8 20.83 32.39 6.00
N GLY A 9 22.09 31.96 5.89
CA GLY A 9 22.66 31.59 4.61
C GLY A 9 23.88 30.68 4.72
N PHE A 10 24.47 30.39 3.57
CA PHE A 10 25.62 29.49 3.45
C PHE A 10 26.68 30.11 2.53
N ARG A 11 27.92 30.38 3.01
CA ARG A 11 29.09 30.70 2.15
C ARG A 11 30.46 30.50 2.80
N PRO A 12 31.36 29.66 2.25
CA PRO A 12 31.12 28.23 2.02
C PRO A 12 30.62 27.48 3.28
N GLU A 13 30.58 28.15 4.43
CA GLU A 13 30.08 27.66 5.71
C GLU A 13 28.74 28.33 6.08
N PRO A 14 27.86 27.64 6.85
CA PRO A 14 26.60 28.17 7.37
C PRO A 14 26.81 29.37 8.29
N TYR A 15 25.96 30.39 8.14
CA TYR A 15 25.95 31.57 8.99
C TYR A 15 24.52 32.05 9.30
N VAL A 16 24.40 32.80 10.38
CA VAL A 16 23.19 33.52 10.76
C VAL A 16 23.57 34.94 11.18
N ILE A 17 22.74 35.91 10.79
CA ILE A 17 22.83 37.31 11.21
C ILE A 17 21.56 37.64 11.98
N THR A 18 21.73 38.24 13.15
CA THR A 18 20.64 38.58 14.05
C THR A 18 20.82 39.96 14.64
N ASP A 19 19.72 40.58 15.02
CA ASP A 19 19.72 41.71 15.93
C ASP A 19 19.29 41.20 17.31
N ALA A 20 19.82 41.78 18.38
CA ALA A 20 19.48 41.39 19.75
C ALA A 20 19.16 42.62 20.61
N VAL A 21 18.09 42.52 21.38
CA VAL A 21 17.69 43.51 22.37
C VAL A 21 17.78 42.91 23.77
N MET A 22 18.56 43.54 24.64
CA MET A 22 18.57 43.22 26.07
C MET A 22 17.47 44.01 26.77
N LEU A 23 16.62 43.30 27.50
CA LEU A 23 15.59 43.90 28.35
C LEU A 23 16.02 43.82 29.82
N ALA A 24 15.81 44.89 30.58
CA ALA A 24 15.79 44.86 32.04
C ALA A 24 14.40 45.30 32.52
N ASP A 25 13.77 44.49 33.37
CA ASP A 25 12.39 44.69 33.85
C ASP A 25 11.38 44.98 32.72
N GLY A 26 11.54 44.28 31.59
CA GLY A 26 10.67 44.42 30.41
C GLY A 26 10.92 45.68 29.57
N ARG A 27 11.93 46.49 29.89
CA ARG A 27 12.33 47.67 29.09
C ARG A 27 13.62 47.41 28.32
N PRO A 28 13.69 47.76 27.02
CA PRO A 28 14.91 47.64 26.24
C PRO A 28 15.97 48.61 26.75
N ILE A 29 17.12 48.05 27.12
CA ILE A 29 18.24 48.81 27.69
C ILE A 29 19.50 48.75 26.82
N VAL A 30 19.62 47.75 25.95
CA VAL A 30 20.72 47.63 24.99
C VAL A 30 20.19 47.02 23.69
N GLU A 31 20.56 47.60 22.56
CA GLU A 31 20.30 47.04 21.22
C GLU A 31 21.65 46.76 20.53
N MET A 32 21.76 45.58 19.93
CA MET A 32 22.92 45.14 19.17
C MET A 32 22.44 44.72 17.78
N GLN A 33 22.90 45.41 16.75
CA GLN A 33 22.51 45.13 15.37
C GLN A 33 23.63 44.40 14.62
N GLY A 34 23.26 43.48 13.73
CA GLY A 34 24.18 42.78 12.85
C GLY A 34 25.10 41.78 13.57
N MET A 35 24.66 41.20 14.68
CA MET A 35 25.39 40.11 15.31
C MET A 35 25.43 38.91 14.37
N SER A 36 26.58 38.31 14.17
CA SER A 36 26.73 37.17 13.27
C SER A 36 27.33 35.96 13.97
N LEU A 37 26.80 34.77 13.68
CA LEU A 37 27.40 33.49 14.07
C LEU A 37 27.70 32.70 12.79
N ARG A 38 28.89 32.12 12.70
CA ARG A 38 29.27 31.19 11.63
C ARG A 38 29.66 29.85 12.24
N LEU A 39 29.21 28.75 11.63
CA LEU A 39 29.54 27.40 12.06
C LEU A 39 30.62 26.82 11.16
N SER A 40 31.86 26.81 11.64
CA SER A 40 33.00 26.30 10.88
C SER A 40 33.03 24.77 10.80
N GLY A 41 33.36 24.24 9.62
CA GLY A 41 33.47 22.78 9.37
C GLY A 41 32.15 22.06 9.07
N LEU A 42 31.04 22.78 8.99
CA LEU A 42 29.75 22.26 8.53
C LEU A 42 29.42 22.82 7.14
N ASP A 43 28.70 22.04 6.35
CA ASP A 43 28.10 22.41 5.07
C ASP A 43 26.59 22.13 5.12
N GLU A 44 25.86 22.63 4.12
CA GLU A 44 24.41 22.50 4.03
C GLU A 44 23.95 21.03 4.16
N GLN A 45 24.63 20.10 3.47
CA GLN A 45 24.30 18.68 3.49
C GLN A 45 24.48 18.03 4.88
N LYS A 46 25.53 18.41 5.62
CA LYS A 46 25.77 17.88 6.98
C LYS A 46 24.81 18.46 8.00
N ILE A 47 24.46 19.75 7.87
CA ILE A 47 23.45 20.38 8.72
C ILE A 47 22.09 19.71 8.52
N ASP A 48 21.69 19.47 7.27
CA ASP A 48 20.47 18.73 6.96
C ASP A 48 20.45 17.33 7.59
N LYS A 49 21.56 16.59 7.51
CA LYS A 49 21.67 15.29 8.19
C LYS A 49 21.52 15.38 9.71
N LEU A 50 22.09 16.40 10.34
CA LEU A 50 22.00 16.64 11.78
C LEU A 50 20.59 17.03 12.23
N TRP A 51 19.90 17.87 11.46
CA TRP A 51 18.51 18.22 11.76
C TRP A 51 17.56 17.03 11.54
N ARG A 52 17.82 16.19 10.53
CA ARG A 52 17.08 14.95 10.30
C ARG A 52 17.23 13.97 11.45
N SER A 53 18.45 13.74 11.95
CA SER A 53 18.68 12.82 13.08
C SER A 53 18.03 13.33 14.37
N ARG A 54 17.98 14.65 14.57
CA ARG A 54 17.36 15.25 15.77
C ARG A 54 15.83 15.32 15.70
N ARG A 55 15.25 15.48 14.50
CA ARG A 55 13.79 15.37 14.28
C ARG A 55 13.32 13.92 14.42
N GLN A 56 14.07 12.94 13.91
CA GLN A 56 13.75 11.51 14.08
C GLN A 56 13.60 11.11 15.55
N VAL A 57 14.48 11.56 16.43
CA VAL A 57 14.42 11.20 17.87
C VAL A 57 13.21 11.80 18.57
N ASN A 58 12.74 12.99 18.17
CA ASN A 58 11.56 13.61 18.76
C ASN A 58 10.23 13.11 18.14
N ASP A 59 10.19 12.82 16.83
CA ASP A 59 8.97 12.35 16.16
C ASP A 59 8.66 10.88 16.45
N LEU A 60 9.68 10.03 16.64
CA LEU A 60 9.49 8.63 17.06
C LEU A 60 8.91 8.51 18.49
N ALA A 61 9.06 9.54 19.32
CA ALA A 61 8.50 9.58 20.67
C ALA A 61 7.03 10.03 20.72
N THR A 62 6.49 10.61 19.64
CA THR A 62 5.14 11.21 19.60
C THR A 62 4.17 10.56 18.61
N ARG A 63 4.61 9.59 17.80
CA ARG A 63 3.69 8.86 16.90
C ARG A 63 2.90 7.82 17.66
N GLU A 64 1.56 7.96 17.64
CA GLU A 64 0.66 6.89 18.06
C GLU A 64 0.55 5.87 16.92
N PRO A 65 1.12 4.65 17.05
CA PRO A 65 1.09 3.64 15.98
C PRO A 65 -0.33 3.15 15.65
N ASP A 66 -1.30 3.44 16.50
CA ASP A 66 -2.71 3.03 16.37
C ASP A 66 -3.57 4.02 15.57
N LYS A 67 -2.97 5.01 14.90
CA LYS A 67 -3.70 5.93 14.00
C LYS A 67 -3.03 6.01 12.64
N ILE A 68 -3.76 5.64 11.59
CA ILE A 68 -3.38 5.97 10.22
C ILE A 68 -3.63 7.46 10.04
N PRO A 69 -2.61 8.26 9.73
CA PRO A 69 -2.81 9.68 9.56
C PRO A 69 -3.55 9.88 8.23
N LEU A 70 -4.81 10.32 8.29
CA LEU A 70 -5.58 10.73 7.10
C LEU A 70 -4.92 11.90 6.34
N LYS A 71 -3.85 12.50 6.91
CA LYS A 71 -3.00 13.55 6.35
C LYS A 71 -1.50 13.20 6.46
N ALA A 72 -1.13 11.92 6.30
CA ALA A 72 0.25 11.46 6.46
C ALA A 72 1.14 12.01 5.34
N PRO A 73 2.30 12.63 5.61
CA PRO A 73 3.17 13.21 4.57
C PRO A 73 4.11 12.21 3.87
N GLY A 74 3.92 10.89 4.05
CA GLY A 74 4.81 9.86 3.52
C GLY A 74 4.06 8.95 2.55
N GLY A 75 4.44 9.04 1.27
CA GLY A 75 3.85 8.26 0.19
C GLY A 75 2.41 8.63 -0.13
N GLY A 76 2.23 9.52 -1.12
CA GLY A 76 0.93 10.07 -1.49
C GLY A 76 0.19 10.80 -0.38
N GLY A 77 0.92 11.52 0.48
CA GLY A 77 0.41 12.68 1.19
C GLY A 77 0.83 13.96 0.47
N ASP A 78 0.13 15.06 0.75
CA ASP A 78 0.15 16.42 0.18
C ASP A 78 1.47 17.05 -0.36
N SER A 79 2.63 16.38 -0.28
CA SER A 79 3.93 16.82 -0.78
C SER A 79 4.78 15.64 -1.28
N PRO A 80 4.73 15.27 -2.58
CA PRO A 80 5.59 14.22 -3.13
C PRO A 80 7.08 14.61 -3.00
N ARG A 81 7.98 13.64 -2.82
CA ARG A 81 9.42 13.91 -2.91
C ARG A 81 9.91 13.57 -4.30
N ILE A 82 10.25 14.60 -5.06
CA ILE A 82 10.98 14.44 -6.32
C ILE A 82 12.40 13.98 -5.99
N ALA A 83 12.64 12.67 -6.13
CA ALA A 83 13.92 12.04 -5.80
C ALA A 83 14.76 11.70 -7.04
N SER A 84 14.15 11.63 -8.24
CA SER A 84 14.87 11.43 -9.50
C SER A 84 14.97 12.71 -10.33
N VAL A 85 15.94 12.72 -11.24
CA VAL A 85 16.21 13.82 -12.18
C VAL A 85 15.32 13.79 -13.42
N GLU A 86 14.44 12.79 -13.54
CA GLU A 86 13.60 12.62 -14.72
C GLU A 86 12.55 13.73 -14.83
N PRO A 87 12.25 14.19 -16.06
CA PRO A 87 11.17 15.14 -16.28
C PRO A 87 9.83 14.60 -15.78
N THR A 88 9.01 15.47 -15.22
CA THR A 88 7.65 15.12 -14.79
C THR A 88 6.68 15.38 -15.94
N LEU A 89 5.90 14.36 -16.31
CA LEU A 89 4.83 14.44 -17.30
C LEU A 89 3.47 14.68 -16.65
N TYR A 90 3.22 13.99 -15.53
CA TYR A 90 2.07 14.23 -14.66
C TYR A 90 2.58 14.32 -13.23
N ASP A 91 2.37 15.46 -12.59
CA ASP A 91 2.79 15.69 -11.21
C ASP A 91 1.77 15.14 -10.19
N HIS A 92 2.11 15.21 -8.91
CA HIS A 92 1.26 14.68 -7.85
C HIS A 92 -0.07 15.43 -7.73
N ASP A 93 -0.09 16.73 -7.98
CA ASP A 93 -1.33 17.50 -7.96
C ASP A 93 -2.28 16.94 -9.02
N GLN A 94 -1.80 16.66 -10.23
CA GLN A 94 -2.59 15.98 -11.26
C GLN A 94 -3.01 14.56 -10.87
N ILE A 95 -2.18 13.80 -10.15
CA ILE A 95 -2.58 12.49 -9.61
C ILE A 95 -3.72 12.65 -8.60
N LEU A 96 -3.65 13.63 -7.70
CA LEU A 96 -4.70 13.91 -6.71
C LEU A 96 -5.98 14.44 -7.37
N GLU A 97 -5.87 15.24 -8.43
CA GLU A 97 -7.03 15.70 -9.20
C GLU A 97 -7.78 14.52 -9.84
N PHE A 98 -7.06 13.48 -10.31
CA PHE A 98 -7.72 12.27 -10.76
C PHE A 98 -8.28 11.43 -9.59
N SER A 99 -7.55 11.32 -8.50
CA SER A 99 -7.90 10.47 -7.35
C SER A 99 -9.12 10.99 -6.59
N VAL A 100 -9.10 12.27 -6.20
CA VAL A 100 -10.11 12.89 -5.32
C VAL A 100 -10.66 14.23 -5.83
N GLY A 101 -9.99 14.85 -6.80
CA GLY A 101 -10.38 16.17 -7.34
C GLY A 101 -11.16 16.11 -8.65
N ARG A 102 -10.78 16.97 -9.60
CA ARG A 102 -11.39 17.14 -10.92
C ARG A 102 -10.56 16.45 -11.99
N PRO A 103 -11.02 15.32 -12.57
CA PRO A 103 -10.25 14.56 -13.57
C PRO A 103 -9.85 15.39 -14.79
N SER A 104 -10.60 16.44 -15.13
CA SER A 104 -10.25 17.35 -16.23
C SER A 104 -8.97 18.14 -15.99
N LEU A 105 -8.57 18.38 -14.74
CA LEU A 105 -7.30 19.04 -14.41
C LEU A 105 -6.11 18.10 -14.60
N ALA A 106 -6.33 16.79 -14.54
CA ALA A 106 -5.33 15.79 -14.89
C ALA A 106 -5.26 15.56 -16.40
N PHE A 107 -6.38 15.24 -17.05
CA PHE A 107 -6.42 14.71 -18.43
C PHE A 107 -7.03 15.66 -19.48
N GLY A 108 -7.43 16.86 -19.10
CA GLY A 108 -7.98 17.90 -19.98
C GLY A 108 -9.45 17.73 -20.36
N ASN A 109 -9.87 18.44 -21.40
CA ASN A 109 -11.28 18.67 -21.73
C ASN A 109 -12.13 17.41 -21.96
N ARG A 110 -11.52 16.30 -22.37
CA ARG A 110 -12.24 15.01 -22.54
C ARG A 110 -12.81 14.48 -21.23
N TYR A 111 -12.25 14.91 -20.11
CA TYR A 111 -12.64 14.50 -18.78
C TYR A 111 -13.54 15.49 -18.05
N LEU A 112 -13.84 16.67 -18.63
CA LEU A 112 -14.77 17.65 -18.05
C LEU A 112 -16.12 17.06 -17.62
N PRO A 113 -16.75 16.14 -18.38
CA PRO A 113 -18.02 15.56 -17.93
C PRO A 113 -17.95 14.80 -16.60
N PHE A 114 -16.75 14.39 -16.14
CA PHE A 114 -16.56 13.64 -14.90
C PHE A 114 -16.17 14.52 -13.69
N ASP A 115 -16.08 15.84 -13.88
CA ASP A 115 -15.84 16.77 -12.78
C ASP A 115 -17.07 16.86 -11.87
N ASP A 116 -18.28 16.93 -12.46
CA ASP A 116 -19.53 17.14 -11.72
C ASP A 116 -20.67 16.18 -12.15
N ASP A 117 -20.75 15.83 -13.44
CA ASP A 117 -21.98 15.24 -14.02
C ASP A 117 -21.97 13.71 -14.15
N ARG A 118 -20.79 13.09 -14.30
CA ARG A 118 -20.65 11.66 -14.60
C ARG A 118 -19.67 10.97 -13.66
N PHE A 119 -20.01 9.72 -13.33
CA PHE A 119 -19.10 8.84 -12.62
C PHE A 119 -17.95 8.35 -13.52
N ILE A 120 -16.76 8.28 -12.94
CA ILE A 120 -15.60 7.58 -13.48
C ILE A 120 -14.89 6.86 -12.33
N ALA A 121 -14.35 5.67 -12.59
CA ALA A 121 -13.46 5.02 -11.65
C ALA A 121 -12.17 5.84 -11.48
N ARG A 122 -11.76 6.09 -10.24
CA ARG A 122 -10.62 6.93 -9.86
C ARG A 122 -9.50 6.10 -9.28
N LEU A 123 -8.34 6.71 -9.06
CA LEU A 123 -7.27 6.11 -8.28
C LEU A 123 -7.55 6.25 -6.77
N PRO A 124 -6.84 5.46 -5.94
CA PRO A 124 -6.81 5.69 -4.51
C PRO A 124 -6.25 7.05 -4.13
N GLY A 125 -6.94 7.70 -3.20
CA GLY A 125 -6.53 8.94 -2.56
C GLY A 125 -5.76 8.71 -1.26
N PRO A 126 -5.22 9.79 -0.65
CA PRO A 126 -4.53 9.70 0.62
C PRO A 126 -5.42 9.10 1.73
N PRO A 127 -4.86 8.29 2.66
CA PRO A 127 -3.45 7.92 2.79
C PRO A 127 -3.07 6.65 2.01
N TYR A 128 -3.88 6.22 1.03
CA TYR A 128 -3.69 5.02 0.22
C TYR A 128 -3.26 5.32 -1.22
N CYS A 129 -2.90 6.56 -1.51
CA CYS A 129 -2.30 6.96 -2.78
C CYS A 129 -0.82 6.57 -2.76
N PHE A 130 -0.37 5.71 -3.67
CA PHE A 130 1.03 5.30 -3.76
C PHE A 130 1.61 5.57 -5.15
N LEU A 131 1.24 6.73 -5.69
CA LEU A 131 1.66 7.23 -6.99
C LEU A 131 2.01 8.72 -6.87
N ASP A 132 3.29 9.06 -6.94
CA ASP A 132 3.73 10.45 -6.80
C ASP A 132 3.67 11.17 -8.15
N ARG A 133 4.16 10.54 -9.22
CA ARG A 133 4.20 11.16 -10.55
C ARG A 133 4.37 10.15 -11.68
N ILE A 134 4.11 10.60 -12.89
CA ILE A 134 4.45 9.91 -14.13
C ILE A 134 5.61 10.61 -14.81
N ILE A 135 6.64 9.84 -15.16
CA ILE A 135 7.88 10.35 -15.79
C ILE A 135 8.00 9.94 -17.26
N ASP A 136 7.31 8.88 -17.68
CA ASP A 136 7.32 8.40 -19.06
C ASP A 136 5.98 7.78 -19.42
N VAL A 137 5.54 8.01 -20.65
CA VAL A 137 4.30 7.46 -21.20
C VAL A 137 4.50 7.14 -22.68
N LYS A 138 4.16 5.91 -23.07
CA LYS A 138 4.10 5.45 -24.45
C LYS A 138 2.66 5.11 -24.79
N GLY A 139 2.18 5.65 -25.90
CA GLY A 139 0.81 5.44 -26.38
C GLY A 139 0.08 6.76 -26.61
N VAL A 140 -0.98 6.70 -27.41
CA VAL A 140 -1.80 7.86 -27.73
C VAL A 140 -2.89 8.01 -26.66
N PRO A 141 -3.09 9.20 -26.10
CA PRO A 141 -4.15 9.40 -25.12
C PRO A 141 -5.51 9.07 -25.75
N TRP A 142 -6.37 8.45 -24.96
CA TRP A 142 -7.73 8.04 -25.36
C TRP A 142 -7.82 6.95 -26.44
N GLU A 143 -6.70 6.27 -26.73
CA GLU A 143 -6.68 5.11 -27.62
C GLU A 143 -6.23 3.85 -26.87
N VAL A 144 -7.19 2.95 -26.59
CA VAL A 144 -6.91 1.66 -25.94
C VAL A 144 -6.16 0.73 -26.90
N THR A 145 -4.83 0.75 -26.81
CA THR A 145 -3.94 -0.01 -27.72
C THR A 145 -2.92 -0.83 -26.93
N PRO A 146 -2.87 -2.16 -27.11
CA PRO A 146 -1.78 -2.98 -26.58
C PRO A 146 -0.39 -2.45 -26.96
N GLY A 147 0.55 -2.47 -26.03
CA GLY A 147 1.86 -1.85 -26.11
C GLY A 147 1.91 -0.41 -25.59
N ALA A 148 0.77 0.17 -25.19
CA ALA A 148 0.73 1.37 -24.36
C ALA A 148 1.32 1.09 -22.98
N ALA A 149 1.96 2.10 -22.39
CA ALA A 149 2.81 1.92 -21.23
C ALA A 149 3.03 3.23 -20.47
N CYS A 150 3.31 3.14 -19.18
CA CYS A 150 3.85 4.26 -18.42
C CYS A 150 4.89 3.83 -17.38
N THR A 151 5.72 4.79 -16.99
CA THR A 151 6.64 4.68 -15.88
C THR A 151 6.23 5.69 -14.80
N ALA A 152 5.93 5.16 -13.62
CA ALA A 152 5.52 5.88 -12.44
C ALA A 152 6.63 5.89 -11.40
N GLU A 153 6.65 6.93 -10.57
CA GLU A 153 7.52 7.01 -9.41
C GLU A 153 6.71 7.15 -8.12
N TYR A 154 7.26 6.59 -7.06
CA TYR A 154 6.77 6.69 -5.70
C TYR A 154 7.97 6.69 -4.74
N PHE A 155 8.08 7.72 -3.89
CA PHE A 155 9.12 7.78 -2.89
C PHE A 155 8.64 7.14 -1.57
N SER A 156 9.18 5.97 -1.25
CA SER A 156 8.93 5.29 0.02
C SER A 156 9.71 5.97 1.15
N ASP A 157 9.10 7.00 1.75
CA ASP A 157 9.68 7.72 2.89
C ASP A 157 9.90 6.76 4.09
N PRO A 158 11.09 6.76 4.73
CA PRO A 158 11.37 5.94 5.92
C PRO A 158 10.35 6.11 7.05
N ASP A 159 9.68 7.26 7.07
CA ASP A 159 8.72 7.66 8.09
C ASP A 159 7.27 7.52 7.61
N SER A 160 7.01 6.83 6.50
CA SER A 160 5.64 6.53 6.05
C SER A 160 4.89 5.65 7.04
N TRP A 161 3.59 5.93 7.19
CA TRP A 161 2.72 5.35 8.23
C TRP A 161 2.67 3.81 8.16
N TYR A 162 2.73 3.24 6.96
CA TYR A 162 2.57 1.80 6.76
C TYR A 162 3.74 0.97 7.32
N PHE A 163 4.93 1.56 7.50
CA PHE A 163 6.04 0.85 8.15
C PHE A 163 5.79 0.66 9.65
N ASP A 164 5.24 1.68 10.31
CA ASP A 164 4.80 1.60 11.71
C ASP A 164 3.58 0.67 11.82
N ALA A 165 2.60 0.83 10.92
CA ALA A 165 1.37 0.07 10.94
C ALA A 165 1.55 -1.42 10.61
N GLY A 166 2.53 -1.78 9.78
CA GLY A 166 2.95 -3.16 9.53
C GLY A 166 3.80 -3.75 10.65
N GLY A 167 4.58 -2.91 11.34
CA GLY A 167 5.30 -3.24 12.57
C GLY A 167 6.54 -4.13 12.41
N THR A 168 6.97 -4.45 11.18
CA THR A 168 8.14 -5.31 10.92
C THR A 168 9.36 -4.54 10.42
N GLY A 169 9.18 -3.28 10.01
CA GLY A 169 10.20 -2.47 9.32
C GLY A 169 10.33 -2.77 7.83
N GLU A 170 9.75 -3.86 7.33
CA GLU A 170 9.55 -4.13 5.91
C GLU A 170 8.16 -3.60 5.48
N MET A 171 8.04 -3.26 4.20
CA MET A 171 6.79 -2.77 3.61
C MET A 171 5.73 -3.89 3.62
N PRO A 172 4.51 -3.63 4.13
CA PRO A 172 3.42 -4.60 4.07
C PRO A 172 3.09 -5.00 2.63
N PHE A 173 2.67 -6.26 2.44
CA PHE A 173 2.37 -6.77 1.10
C PHE A 173 1.26 -5.98 0.42
N ALA A 174 0.20 -5.59 1.15
CA ALA A 174 -0.86 -4.78 0.58
C ALA A 174 -0.34 -3.46 -0.03
N VAL A 175 0.60 -2.78 0.64
CA VAL A 175 1.16 -1.51 0.17
C VAL A 175 2.03 -1.71 -1.06
N LEU A 176 2.90 -2.73 -1.04
CA LEU A 176 3.73 -3.07 -2.20
C LEU A 176 2.87 -3.41 -3.42
N LEU A 177 1.78 -4.16 -3.21
CA LEU A 177 0.86 -4.53 -4.28
C LEU A 177 0.17 -3.28 -4.85
N GLU A 178 -0.25 -2.33 -4.03
CA GLU A 178 -0.83 -1.07 -4.52
C GLU A 178 0.17 -0.22 -5.31
N ILE A 179 1.42 -0.09 -4.86
CA ILE A 179 2.49 0.60 -5.60
C ILE A 179 2.67 -0.02 -6.99
N ALA A 180 2.49 -1.33 -7.11
CA ALA A 180 2.56 -2.06 -8.38
C ALA A 180 1.30 -1.85 -9.25
N LEU A 181 0.12 -1.72 -8.65
CA LEU A 181 -1.17 -1.78 -9.34
C LEU A 181 -1.78 -0.42 -9.70
N GLN A 182 -1.57 0.64 -8.90
CA GLN A 182 -2.15 1.97 -9.18
C GLN A 182 -1.71 2.56 -10.53
N PRO A 183 -0.45 2.39 -11.00
CA PRO A 183 -0.07 2.82 -12.33
C PRO A 183 -0.87 2.15 -13.46
N CYS A 184 -1.39 0.93 -13.27
CA CYS A 184 -2.29 0.31 -14.24
C CYS A 184 -3.60 1.08 -14.37
N GLY A 185 -4.19 1.51 -13.25
CA GLY A 185 -5.39 2.36 -13.23
C GLY A 185 -5.16 3.72 -13.87
N TRP A 186 -3.99 4.32 -13.62
CA TRP A 186 -3.59 5.57 -14.27
C TRP A 186 -3.47 5.38 -15.79
N LEU A 187 -2.77 4.33 -16.25
CA LEU A 187 -2.61 4.03 -17.67
C LEU A 187 -3.95 3.74 -18.35
N ALA A 188 -4.86 3.01 -17.68
CA ALA A 188 -6.21 2.75 -18.17
C ALA A 188 -7.01 4.02 -18.41
N ALA A 189 -6.87 5.03 -17.54
CA ALA A 189 -7.45 6.35 -17.72
C ALA A 189 -6.75 7.13 -18.85
N TYR A 190 -5.42 7.13 -18.90
CA TYR A 190 -4.67 7.79 -19.98
C TYR A 190 -5.10 7.32 -21.38
N VAL A 191 -5.24 5.99 -21.57
CA VAL A 191 -5.72 5.41 -22.84
C VAL A 191 -7.23 5.52 -23.04
N GLY A 192 -7.96 6.14 -22.10
CA GLY A 192 -9.39 6.47 -22.24
C GLY A 192 -10.34 5.28 -22.15
N SER A 193 -10.00 4.24 -21.40
CA SER A 193 -10.81 3.01 -21.29
C SER A 193 -12.24 3.31 -20.80
N ALA A 194 -12.37 4.17 -19.81
CA ALA A 194 -13.65 4.64 -19.29
C ALA A 194 -14.41 5.59 -20.23
N LEU A 195 -13.76 6.13 -21.27
CA LEU A 195 -14.38 7.02 -22.27
C LEU A 195 -15.08 6.27 -23.39
N SER A 196 -14.92 4.94 -23.44
CA SER A 196 -15.49 4.09 -24.48
C SER A 196 -17.03 4.08 -24.53
N GLN A 197 -17.68 4.50 -23.44
CA GLN A 197 -19.14 4.45 -23.27
C GLN A 197 -19.64 5.61 -22.40
N ASP A 198 -20.94 5.92 -22.53
CA ASP A 198 -21.59 6.96 -21.72
C ASP A 198 -22.02 6.48 -20.33
N ARG A 199 -22.19 5.17 -20.14
CA ARG A 199 -22.60 4.59 -18.86
C ARG A 199 -21.44 4.55 -17.85
N PRO A 200 -21.74 4.59 -16.53
CA PRO A 200 -20.71 4.42 -15.50
C PRO A 200 -20.02 3.06 -15.63
N LEU A 201 -18.69 3.05 -15.50
CA LEU A 201 -17.87 1.84 -15.50
C LEU A 201 -16.95 1.86 -14.28
N HIS A 202 -17.03 0.81 -13.47
CA HIS A 202 -16.21 0.57 -12.30
C HIS A 202 -14.96 -0.22 -12.69
N PHE A 203 -13.82 0.17 -12.16
CA PHE A 203 -12.53 -0.50 -12.41
C PHE A 203 -12.25 -1.49 -11.28
N ARG A 204 -12.00 -2.75 -11.62
CA ARG A 204 -11.72 -3.81 -10.65
C ARG A 204 -10.54 -4.64 -11.08
N ASN A 205 -9.62 -4.89 -10.16
CA ASN A 205 -8.62 -5.93 -10.36
C ASN A 205 -9.32 -7.29 -10.35
N LEU A 206 -8.88 -8.20 -11.21
CA LEU A 206 -9.46 -9.53 -11.34
C LEU A 206 -8.50 -10.64 -10.93
N GLY A 207 -7.21 -10.31 -10.82
CA GLY A 207 -6.18 -11.25 -10.41
C GLY A 207 -4.81 -10.89 -11.00
N GLY A 208 -3.84 -11.75 -10.70
CA GLY A 208 -2.49 -11.62 -11.23
C GLY A 208 -1.57 -12.71 -10.68
N GLU A 209 -0.35 -12.70 -11.20
CA GLU A 209 0.76 -13.48 -10.68
C GLU A 209 1.96 -12.55 -10.54
N ALA A 210 2.65 -12.61 -9.40
CA ALA A 210 3.86 -11.82 -9.20
C ALA A 210 4.87 -12.50 -8.31
N THR A 211 6.08 -11.95 -8.27
CA THR A 211 7.19 -12.42 -7.45
C THR A 211 7.85 -11.23 -6.77
N LEU A 212 7.97 -11.28 -5.45
CA LEU A 212 8.90 -10.42 -4.72
C LEU A 212 10.32 -10.87 -5.05
N VAL A 213 11.13 -9.99 -5.62
CA VAL A 213 12.53 -10.23 -5.95
C VAL A 213 13.43 -9.87 -4.77
N ARG A 214 13.13 -8.75 -4.10
CA ARG A 214 13.84 -8.26 -2.90
C ARG A 214 12.87 -7.53 -1.98
N PRO A 215 13.07 -7.58 -0.65
CA PRO A 215 12.24 -6.84 0.30
C PRO A 215 12.39 -5.33 0.12
N VAL A 216 11.32 -4.60 0.42
CA VAL A 216 11.31 -3.14 0.56
C VAL A 216 11.29 -2.80 2.04
N ASP A 217 12.17 -1.91 2.46
CA ASP A 217 12.23 -1.44 3.85
C ASP A 217 12.37 0.09 3.89
N ARG A 218 12.49 0.64 5.10
CA ARG A 218 12.62 2.08 5.32
C ARG A 218 13.80 2.74 4.59
N ARG A 219 14.78 1.97 4.12
CA ARG A 219 15.99 2.47 3.44
C ARG A 219 15.85 2.44 1.91
N THR A 220 14.81 1.82 1.36
CA THR A 220 14.66 1.64 -0.09
C THR A 220 14.54 2.96 -0.84
N GLY A 221 13.83 3.95 -0.30
CA GLY A 221 13.68 5.26 -0.93
C GLY A 221 12.82 5.20 -2.20
N LEU A 222 13.37 5.65 -3.33
CA LEU A 222 12.64 5.77 -4.59
C LEU A 222 12.31 4.40 -5.19
N LEU A 223 11.02 4.19 -5.48
CA LEU A 223 10.51 3.09 -6.28
C LEU A 223 10.03 3.62 -7.64
N THR A 224 10.37 2.90 -8.70
CA THR A 224 9.91 3.16 -10.06
C THR A 224 9.11 1.96 -10.54
N THR A 225 7.86 2.18 -10.96
CA THR A 225 6.97 1.14 -11.46
C THR A 225 6.75 1.34 -12.96
N ARG A 226 7.15 0.36 -13.77
CA ARG A 226 6.86 0.29 -15.20
C ARG A 226 5.67 -0.63 -15.42
N VAL A 227 4.64 -0.15 -16.11
CA VAL A 227 3.45 -0.93 -16.47
C VAL A 227 3.20 -0.90 -17.97
N GLU A 228 2.93 -2.04 -18.59
CA GLU A 228 2.61 -2.17 -20.01
C GLU A 228 1.27 -2.85 -20.20
N LEU A 229 0.35 -2.23 -20.95
CA LEU A 229 -0.90 -2.86 -21.40
C LEU A 229 -0.57 -3.89 -22.48
N THR A 230 -0.67 -5.18 -22.18
CA THR A 230 -0.28 -6.26 -23.09
C THR A 230 -1.45 -6.80 -23.92
N ALA A 231 -2.67 -6.69 -23.42
CA ALA A 231 -3.90 -7.02 -24.14
C ALA A 231 -5.07 -6.18 -23.64
N ALA A 232 -6.05 -5.94 -24.51
CA ALA A 232 -7.28 -5.25 -24.18
C ALA A 232 -8.44 -5.86 -24.97
N ASP A 233 -9.26 -6.67 -24.29
CA ASP A 233 -10.42 -7.33 -24.88
C ASP A 233 -11.68 -6.53 -24.56
N HIS A 234 -12.48 -6.23 -25.58
CA HIS A 234 -13.77 -5.56 -25.42
C HIS A 234 -14.91 -6.47 -25.86
N GLY A 235 -15.85 -6.72 -24.95
CA GLY A 235 -16.99 -7.59 -25.22
C GLY A 235 -18.12 -7.35 -24.22
N ALA A 236 -19.38 -7.50 -24.67
CA ALA A 236 -20.57 -7.23 -23.86
C ALA A 236 -20.57 -5.84 -23.16
N GLY A 237 -19.90 -4.87 -23.79
CA GLY A 237 -19.73 -3.53 -23.26
C GLY A 237 -18.81 -3.42 -22.04
N MET A 238 -17.95 -4.41 -21.80
CA MET A 238 -16.92 -4.42 -20.76
C MET A 238 -15.54 -4.49 -21.41
N TRP A 239 -14.55 -3.92 -20.74
CA TRP A 239 -13.13 -4.13 -21.07
C TRP A 239 -12.51 -5.11 -20.09
N ILE A 240 -11.62 -5.97 -20.59
CA ILE A 240 -10.64 -6.70 -19.79
C ILE A 240 -9.26 -6.30 -20.31
N GLN A 241 -8.42 -5.78 -19.42
CA GLN A 241 -7.11 -5.24 -19.75
C GLN A 241 -6.03 -5.98 -18.98
N HIS A 242 -5.03 -6.48 -19.69
CA HIS A 242 -3.91 -7.23 -19.15
C HIS A 242 -2.66 -6.35 -19.10
N TYR A 243 -1.89 -6.47 -18.03
CA TYR A 243 -0.70 -5.67 -17.81
C TYR A 243 0.48 -6.50 -17.36
N ASP A 244 1.66 -6.18 -17.88
CA ASP A 244 2.93 -6.54 -17.26
C ASP A 244 3.39 -5.42 -16.33
N ILE A 245 3.97 -5.79 -15.19
CA ILE A 245 4.41 -4.86 -14.13
C ILE A 245 5.84 -5.21 -13.69
N GLU A 246 6.69 -4.19 -13.57
CA GLU A 246 7.97 -4.28 -12.88
C GLU A 246 8.19 -3.06 -11.98
N VAL A 247 8.38 -3.31 -10.68
CA VAL A 247 8.80 -2.32 -9.67
C VAL A 247 10.30 -2.48 -9.43
N ARG A 248 11.02 -1.36 -9.40
CA ARG A 248 12.48 -1.30 -9.22
C ARG A 248 12.86 -0.21 -8.22
N ASP A 249 14.02 -0.37 -7.60
CA ASP A 249 14.73 0.71 -6.91
C ASP A 249 16.09 0.95 -7.62
N GLU A 250 16.97 1.77 -7.02
CA GLU A 250 18.31 2.07 -7.55
C GLU A 250 19.20 0.83 -7.74
N THR A 251 18.94 -0.25 -7.02
CA THR A 251 19.73 -1.50 -7.05
C THR A 251 19.18 -2.54 -8.03
N GLY A 252 17.94 -2.36 -8.50
CA GLY A 252 17.33 -3.22 -9.52
C GLY A 252 15.92 -3.68 -9.17
N PRO A 253 15.43 -4.78 -9.78
CA PRO A 253 14.06 -5.26 -9.58
C PRO A 253 13.74 -5.59 -8.12
N VAL A 254 12.53 -5.22 -7.71
CA VAL A 254 11.97 -5.40 -6.37
C VAL A 254 10.76 -6.34 -6.43
N TYR A 255 9.83 -6.08 -7.35
CA TYR A 255 8.60 -6.84 -7.51
C TYR A 255 8.22 -6.87 -8.99
N ARG A 256 7.77 -8.00 -9.51
CA ARG A 256 7.41 -8.12 -10.94
C ARG A 256 6.37 -9.19 -11.16
N GLY A 257 5.58 -9.02 -12.20
CA GLY A 257 4.50 -9.94 -12.51
C GLY A 257 3.60 -9.44 -13.62
N ASN A 258 2.43 -10.03 -13.69
CA ASN A 258 1.34 -9.59 -14.55
C ASN A 258 0.04 -9.52 -13.74
N THR A 259 -0.90 -8.73 -14.24
CA THR A 259 -2.22 -8.58 -13.65
C THR A 259 -3.24 -8.26 -14.73
N TYR A 260 -4.52 -8.32 -14.38
CA TYR A 260 -5.57 -7.89 -15.28
C TYR A 260 -6.73 -7.26 -14.52
N PHE A 261 -7.33 -6.28 -15.17
CA PHE A 261 -8.43 -5.48 -14.63
C PHE A 261 -9.60 -5.50 -15.59
N GLY A 262 -10.80 -5.25 -15.07
CA GLY A 262 -11.98 -5.07 -15.88
C GLY A 262 -12.72 -3.77 -15.60
N PHE A 263 -13.40 -3.27 -16.63
CA PHE A 263 -14.38 -2.19 -16.54
C PHE A 263 -15.79 -2.76 -16.57
N PHE A 264 -16.50 -2.62 -15.45
CA PHE A 264 -17.80 -3.24 -15.23
C PHE A 264 -18.88 -2.19 -15.04
N PRO A 265 -20.02 -2.30 -15.73
CA PRO A 265 -21.17 -1.49 -15.39
C PRO A 265 -21.73 -1.92 -14.01
N PRO A 266 -22.44 -1.04 -13.29
CA PRO A 266 -22.93 -1.33 -11.94
C PRO A 266 -23.74 -2.63 -11.83
N GLU A 267 -24.57 -2.94 -12.83
CA GLU A 267 -25.40 -4.15 -12.86
C GLU A 267 -24.58 -5.45 -12.89
N ALA A 268 -23.37 -5.43 -13.49
CA ALA A 268 -22.48 -6.59 -13.51
C ALA A 268 -21.82 -6.85 -12.15
N LEU A 269 -21.69 -5.82 -11.30
CA LEU A 269 -21.11 -5.92 -9.97
C LEU A 269 -22.14 -6.25 -8.87
N GLN A 270 -23.43 -5.99 -9.10
CA GLN A 270 -24.50 -6.31 -8.15
C GLN A 270 -24.67 -7.82 -7.97
N GLN A 271 -24.52 -8.58 -9.06
CA GLN A 271 -24.60 -10.04 -9.05
C GLN A 271 -23.21 -10.62 -8.78
N GLN A 272 -22.77 -10.58 -7.51
CA GLN A 272 -21.53 -11.21 -7.10
C GLN A 272 -21.64 -12.74 -7.21
N VAL A 273 -21.14 -13.30 -8.32
CA VAL A 273 -21.14 -14.77 -8.53
C VAL A 273 -20.13 -15.46 -7.61
N GLY A 274 -19.08 -14.74 -7.17
CA GLY A 274 -18.00 -15.30 -6.38
C GLY A 274 -17.04 -16.14 -7.21
N LEU A 275 -16.08 -16.76 -6.52
CA LEU A 275 -15.11 -17.65 -7.14
C LEU A 275 -15.80 -18.93 -7.67
N PRO A 276 -15.68 -19.24 -8.98
CA PRO A 276 -16.37 -20.39 -9.57
C PRO A 276 -16.02 -21.71 -8.86
N GLY A 277 -17.03 -22.40 -8.33
CA GLY A 277 -16.87 -23.70 -7.67
C GLY A 277 -16.16 -23.65 -6.31
N ALA A 278 -15.79 -22.47 -5.82
CA ALA A 278 -15.20 -22.32 -4.50
C ALA A 278 -16.28 -22.45 -3.42
N VAL A 279 -15.96 -23.20 -2.38
CA VAL A 279 -16.80 -23.37 -1.20
C VAL A 279 -15.92 -23.28 0.04
N ALA A 280 -16.42 -22.62 1.08
CA ALA A 280 -15.77 -22.60 2.39
C ALA A 280 -15.46 -24.03 2.85
N ARG A 281 -14.26 -24.27 3.38
CA ARG A 281 -13.85 -25.62 3.75
C ARG A 281 -14.76 -26.16 4.86
N THR A 282 -15.36 -27.31 4.65
CA THR A 282 -16.00 -28.03 5.77
C THR A 282 -14.92 -28.70 6.60
N ILE A 283 -14.92 -28.44 7.91
CA ILE A 283 -13.94 -29.03 8.82
C ILE A 283 -14.47 -30.38 9.31
N PRO A 284 -13.72 -31.48 9.12
CA PRO A 284 -14.13 -32.78 9.62
C PRO A 284 -14.33 -32.77 11.14
N PRO A 285 -15.30 -33.52 11.71
CA PRO A 285 -15.55 -33.53 13.16
C PRO A 285 -14.32 -33.83 14.03
N ARG A 286 -13.39 -34.64 13.51
CA ARG A 286 -12.12 -34.95 14.20
C ARG A 286 -11.18 -33.75 14.29
N GLU A 287 -11.11 -32.93 13.24
CA GLU A 287 -10.35 -31.68 13.23
C GLU A 287 -11.04 -30.63 14.09
N ALA A 288 -12.38 -30.53 14.02
CA ALA A 288 -13.17 -29.61 14.83
C ALA A 288 -12.98 -29.82 16.34
N ASN A 289 -12.88 -31.07 16.80
CA ASN A 289 -12.60 -31.38 18.22
C ASN A 289 -11.21 -30.92 18.70
N ARG A 290 -10.29 -30.60 17.79
CA ARG A 290 -8.94 -30.10 18.09
C ARG A 290 -8.79 -28.61 17.76
N ALA A 291 -9.83 -27.99 17.21
CA ALA A 291 -9.82 -26.61 16.82
C ALA A 291 -9.67 -25.70 18.04
N ARG A 292 -8.85 -24.67 17.88
CA ARG A 292 -8.71 -23.57 18.85
C ARG A 292 -9.40 -22.35 18.28
N ALA A 293 -10.09 -21.60 19.14
CA ALA A 293 -10.67 -20.31 18.83
C ALA A 293 -10.13 -19.27 19.81
N PHE A 294 -9.77 -18.09 19.32
CA PHE A 294 -9.18 -17.02 20.12
C PHE A 294 -9.19 -15.69 19.36
N THR A 295 -9.15 -14.57 20.09
CA THR A 295 -8.92 -13.25 19.48
C THR A 295 -7.50 -13.16 18.92
N MET A 296 -7.34 -12.49 17.79
CA MET A 296 -6.02 -12.30 17.15
C MET A 296 -5.01 -11.71 18.15
N PRO A 297 -3.85 -12.36 18.35
CA PRO A 297 -2.83 -11.87 19.26
C PRO A 297 -2.37 -10.46 18.90
N ARG A 298 -1.88 -9.73 19.90
CA ARG A 298 -1.12 -8.49 19.68
C ARG A 298 0.36 -8.82 19.76
N TRP A 299 1.05 -8.66 18.64
CA TRP A 299 2.50 -8.86 18.58
C TRP A 299 3.22 -7.56 18.89
N LYS A 300 4.36 -7.66 19.57
CA LYS A 300 5.27 -6.52 19.74
C LYS A 300 5.80 -6.04 18.38
N THR A 301 6.10 -6.99 17.50
CA THR A 301 6.58 -6.79 16.13
C THR A 301 5.53 -7.38 15.18
N GLY A 302 4.53 -6.59 14.81
CA GLY A 302 3.45 -7.03 13.95
C GLY A 302 2.44 -5.92 13.69
N VAL A 303 1.37 -6.26 12.99
CA VAL A 303 0.38 -5.28 12.51
C VAL A 303 -0.30 -4.53 13.66
N SER A 304 -0.40 -3.21 13.50
CA SER A 304 -1.20 -2.30 14.34
C SER A 304 -2.70 -2.61 14.25
N GLU A 305 -3.49 -2.02 15.15
CA GLU A 305 -4.95 -2.20 15.12
C GLU A 305 -5.61 -1.65 13.86
N VAL A 306 -5.18 -0.48 13.40
CA VAL A 306 -5.73 0.21 12.23
C VAL A 306 -5.44 -0.50 10.90
N PHE A 307 -4.39 -1.34 10.87
CA PHE A 307 -4.02 -2.15 9.70
C PHE A 307 -4.43 -3.62 9.84
N ARG A 308 -5.16 -3.95 10.91
CA ARG A 308 -5.66 -5.29 11.18
C ARG A 308 -6.81 -5.62 10.23
N MET A 309 -6.68 -6.73 9.51
CA MET A 309 -7.68 -7.20 8.55
C MET A 309 -8.36 -8.50 9.02
N VAL A 310 -8.02 -8.98 10.23
CA VAL A 310 -8.64 -10.10 10.94
C VAL A 310 -8.63 -9.79 12.43
N GLU A 311 -9.76 -9.92 13.11
CA GLU A 311 -9.89 -9.63 14.54
C GLU A 311 -9.88 -10.90 15.39
N ASP A 312 -10.48 -11.97 14.88
CA ASP A 312 -10.62 -13.23 15.61
C ASP A 312 -10.25 -14.43 14.75
N VAL A 313 -9.74 -15.47 15.42
CA VAL A 313 -9.51 -16.80 14.88
C VAL A 313 -10.65 -17.69 15.37
N GLU A 314 -11.54 -18.04 14.45
CA GLU A 314 -12.67 -18.91 14.70
C GLU A 314 -12.23 -20.36 14.83
N ILE A 315 -11.28 -20.78 13.97
CA ILE A 315 -10.84 -22.16 13.89
C ILE A 315 -9.35 -22.21 13.53
N TYR A 316 -8.53 -22.72 14.44
CA TYR A 316 -7.15 -23.09 14.15
C TYR A 316 -6.87 -24.55 14.49
N VAL A 317 -6.38 -25.30 13.52
CA VAL A 317 -5.97 -26.70 13.66
C VAL A 317 -4.51 -26.82 13.19
N PRO A 318 -3.52 -26.90 14.12
CA PRO A 318 -2.10 -26.95 13.77
C PRO A 318 -1.71 -28.09 12.81
N GLN A 319 -2.36 -29.26 12.93
CA GLN A 319 -2.18 -30.40 12.01
C GLN A 319 -3.39 -30.58 11.08
N GLY A 320 -4.11 -29.50 10.81
CA GLY A 320 -5.22 -29.46 9.84
C GLY A 320 -4.71 -29.27 8.43
N GLY A 321 -5.64 -29.15 7.47
CA GLY A 321 -5.27 -28.95 6.08
C GLY A 321 -5.07 -30.27 5.33
N VAL A 322 -5.01 -30.23 3.99
CA VAL A 322 -4.81 -31.45 3.19
C VAL A 322 -3.39 -32.02 3.41
N ALA A 323 -2.41 -31.14 3.61
CA ALA A 323 -1.03 -31.54 3.91
C ALA A 323 -0.81 -31.90 5.40
N GLY A 324 -1.79 -31.66 6.27
CA GLY A 324 -1.62 -31.85 7.73
C GLY A 324 -0.62 -30.89 8.37
N LEU A 325 -0.33 -29.76 7.73
CA LEU A 325 0.67 -28.77 8.16
C LEU A 325 0.06 -27.50 8.78
N GLY A 326 -1.26 -27.40 8.81
CA GLY A 326 -1.96 -26.26 9.38
C GLY A 326 -3.18 -25.84 8.55
N PHE A 327 -4.29 -25.64 9.24
CA PHE A 327 -5.47 -24.95 8.71
C PHE A 327 -5.90 -23.89 9.72
N ILE A 328 -6.18 -22.69 9.23
CA ILE A 328 -6.68 -21.59 10.05
C ILE A 328 -7.81 -20.85 9.32
N ARG A 329 -8.85 -20.49 10.07
CA ARG A 329 -9.94 -19.60 9.68
C ARG A 329 -10.13 -18.53 10.75
N GLY A 330 -10.27 -17.29 10.30
CA GLY A 330 -10.65 -16.16 11.14
C GLY A 330 -11.50 -15.17 10.37
N GLY A 331 -11.84 -14.05 10.99
CA GLY A 331 -12.60 -13.00 10.34
C GLY A 331 -12.54 -11.67 11.08
N ILE A 332 -13.23 -10.70 10.50
CA ILE A 332 -13.49 -9.40 11.11
C ILE A 332 -14.82 -8.88 10.55
N ASP A 333 -15.56 -8.17 11.38
CA ASP A 333 -16.79 -7.51 10.95
C ASP A 333 -16.44 -6.32 10.05
N VAL A 334 -17.28 -6.07 9.06
CA VAL A 334 -17.08 -4.96 8.13
C VAL A 334 -17.54 -3.69 8.82
N ASP A 335 -16.58 -2.83 9.16
CA ASP A 335 -16.86 -1.49 9.65
C ASP A 335 -17.07 -0.54 8.45
N PRO A 336 -18.29 -0.01 8.24
CA PRO A 336 -18.56 0.94 7.16
C PRO A 336 -17.75 2.23 7.25
N GLU A 337 -17.24 2.57 8.45
CA GLU A 337 -16.44 3.77 8.71
C GLU A 337 -14.92 3.51 8.63
N ALA A 338 -14.51 2.31 8.20
CA ALA A 338 -13.10 1.98 8.04
C ALA A 338 -12.43 2.95 7.05
N TRP A 339 -11.27 3.49 7.45
CA TRP A 339 -10.53 4.55 6.74
C TRP A 339 -10.31 4.27 5.25
N PHE A 340 -10.15 3.01 4.87
CA PHE A 340 -9.86 2.63 3.49
C PHE A 340 -11.07 2.74 2.57
N PHE A 341 -12.31 2.74 3.08
CA PHE A 341 -13.48 2.95 2.23
C PHE A 341 -13.51 4.38 1.67
N ASP A 342 -13.08 5.36 2.47
CA ASP A 342 -12.95 6.75 2.03
C ASP A 342 -11.69 6.95 1.17
N ALA A 343 -10.59 6.28 1.50
CA ALA A 343 -9.32 6.47 0.81
C ALA A 343 -9.21 5.72 -0.55
N HIS A 344 -9.88 4.58 -0.71
CA HIS A 344 -9.59 3.67 -1.82
C HIS A 344 -10.17 4.11 -3.17
N PHE A 345 -11.46 4.44 -3.29
CA PHE A 345 -12.01 5.00 -4.53
C PHE A 345 -13.12 6.01 -4.23
N GLN A 346 -12.89 7.27 -4.58
CA GLN A 346 -13.91 8.31 -4.41
C GLN A 346 -15.16 7.99 -5.22
N GLY A 347 -16.30 7.92 -4.53
CA GLY A 347 -17.61 7.63 -5.13
C GLY A 347 -17.83 6.14 -5.45
N ASP A 348 -16.92 5.25 -5.07
CA ASP A 348 -17.01 3.80 -5.30
C ASP A 348 -16.44 2.99 -4.12
N PRO A 349 -17.05 3.10 -2.91
CA PRO A 349 -16.48 2.55 -1.70
C PRO A 349 -16.41 1.02 -1.76
N VAL A 350 -15.18 0.51 -1.71
CA VAL A 350 -14.88 -0.92 -1.75
C VAL A 350 -13.61 -1.19 -0.95
N TRP A 351 -13.58 -2.29 -0.21
CA TRP A 351 -12.39 -2.72 0.53
C TRP A 351 -11.28 -3.04 -0.49
N PRO A 352 -10.07 -2.47 -0.34
CA PRO A 352 -8.95 -2.80 -1.19
C PRO A 352 -8.67 -4.29 -1.26
N GLY A 353 -8.58 -4.85 -2.46
CA GLY A 353 -8.26 -6.26 -2.65
C GLY A 353 -6.92 -6.64 -2.01
N SER A 354 -5.95 -5.74 -2.11
CA SER A 354 -4.64 -5.81 -1.46
C SER A 354 -4.71 -6.03 0.06
N LEU A 355 -5.53 -5.25 0.77
CA LEU A 355 -5.82 -5.45 2.20
C LEU A 355 -6.58 -6.77 2.46
N GLY A 356 -7.47 -7.16 1.55
CA GLY A 356 -8.11 -8.47 1.59
C GLY A 356 -7.10 -9.63 1.52
N LEU A 357 -6.05 -9.53 0.70
CA LEU A 357 -4.98 -10.53 0.65
C LEU A 357 -4.08 -10.47 1.89
N GLU A 358 -3.81 -9.28 2.44
CA GLU A 358 -3.06 -9.09 3.69
C GLU A 358 -3.68 -9.86 4.86
N SER A 359 -5.01 -9.97 4.91
CA SER A 359 -5.72 -10.76 5.92
C SER A 359 -5.25 -12.23 5.97
N MET A 360 -4.90 -12.82 4.83
CA MET A 360 -4.40 -14.19 4.73
C MET A 360 -2.98 -14.30 5.32
N LEU A 361 -2.14 -13.29 5.08
CA LEU A 361 -0.80 -13.18 5.66
C LEU A 361 -0.85 -13.00 7.19
N GLN A 362 -1.81 -12.23 7.69
CA GLN A 362 -2.04 -12.04 9.13
C GLN A 362 -2.45 -13.34 9.82
N LEU A 363 -3.35 -14.15 9.23
CA LEU A 363 -3.63 -15.50 9.75
C LEU A 363 -2.41 -16.40 9.69
N MET A 364 -1.65 -16.30 8.61
CA MET A 364 -0.47 -17.13 8.43
C MET A 364 0.64 -16.80 9.46
N ARG A 365 0.71 -15.57 9.98
CA ARG A 365 1.55 -15.22 11.14
C ARG A 365 1.22 -16.05 12.37
N VAL A 366 -0.07 -16.30 12.64
CA VAL A 366 -0.48 -17.14 13.78
C VAL A 366 0.05 -18.56 13.65
N VAL A 367 -0.04 -19.13 12.45
CA VAL A 367 0.48 -20.48 12.17
C VAL A 367 2.00 -20.51 12.31
N ALA A 368 2.68 -19.47 11.84
CA ALA A 368 4.12 -19.29 11.95
C ALA A 368 4.60 -19.24 13.41
N ASP A 369 3.88 -18.53 14.29
CA ASP A 369 4.21 -18.46 15.71
C ASP A 369 4.07 -19.81 16.42
N ASP A 370 3.01 -20.57 16.16
CA ASP A 370 2.85 -21.93 16.74
C ASP A 370 3.95 -22.87 16.22
N LEU A 371 4.27 -22.80 14.92
CA LEU A 371 5.29 -23.64 14.28
C LEU A 371 6.70 -23.34 14.80
N TRP A 372 7.06 -22.08 14.97
CA TRP A 372 8.39 -21.62 15.42
C TRP A 372 8.40 -21.23 16.89
N THR A 373 7.45 -21.75 17.67
CA THR A 373 7.42 -21.55 19.12
C THR A 373 8.72 -22.07 19.74
N GLY A 374 9.39 -21.20 20.51
CA GLY A 374 10.63 -21.55 21.21
C GLY A 374 11.92 -21.22 20.45
N ASP A 375 11.84 -20.77 19.20
CA ASP A 375 13.02 -20.43 18.38
C ASP A 375 13.62 -19.04 18.67
N GLY A 376 13.21 -18.41 19.79
CA GLY A 376 13.62 -17.07 20.18
C GLY A 376 12.91 -15.96 19.39
N PRO A 377 13.34 -14.70 19.55
CA PRO A 377 12.77 -13.57 18.81
C PRO A 377 12.98 -13.68 17.30
N TRP A 378 11.95 -13.34 16.53
CA TRP A 378 11.98 -13.36 15.08
C TRP A 378 10.99 -12.34 14.48
N ILE A 379 11.31 -11.89 13.27
CA ILE A 379 10.54 -10.90 12.51
C ILE A 379 9.89 -11.60 11.30
N PRO A 380 8.58 -11.40 11.04
CA PRO A 380 7.94 -11.96 9.87
C PRO A 380 8.24 -11.11 8.64
N ARG A 381 8.63 -11.77 7.55
CA ARG A 381 8.57 -11.20 6.20
C ARG A 381 7.38 -11.77 5.47
N THR A 382 6.51 -10.91 4.99
CA THR A 382 5.45 -11.27 4.05
C THR A 382 6.05 -11.44 2.67
N MET A 383 5.76 -12.57 2.03
CA MET A 383 6.30 -12.99 0.72
C MET A 383 7.81 -13.25 0.77
N ALA A 384 8.20 -14.51 0.71
CA ALA A 384 9.60 -14.88 0.61
C ALA A 384 10.15 -14.47 -0.78
N PRO A 385 11.33 -13.82 -0.86
CA PRO A 385 11.93 -13.44 -2.14
C PRO A 385 12.17 -14.64 -3.06
N GLY A 386 11.89 -14.45 -4.34
CA GLY A 386 12.05 -15.45 -5.41
C GLY A 386 10.90 -16.46 -5.51
N MET A 387 9.83 -16.31 -4.71
CA MET A 387 8.67 -17.20 -4.76
C MET A 387 7.48 -16.53 -5.43
N PRO A 388 6.96 -17.09 -6.55
CA PRO A 388 5.77 -16.57 -7.19
C PRO A 388 4.53 -16.85 -6.34
N HIS A 389 3.54 -15.97 -6.45
CA HIS A 389 2.22 -16.11 -5.87
C HIS A 389 1.18 -15.63 -6.86
N ARG A 390 -0.03 -16.17 -6.76
CA ARG A 390 -1.17 -15.79 -7.60
C ARG A 390 -2.31 -15.30 -6.74
N TRP A 391 -3.10 -14.38 -7.27
CA TRP A 391 -4.36 -13.98 -6.66
C TRP A 391 -5.48 -13.86 -7.68
N CYS A 392 -6.71 -13.98 -7.22
CA CYS A 392 -7.91 -13.86 -8.02
C CYS A 392 -9.01 -13.16 -7.22
N TYR A 393 -9.74 -12.28 -7.89
CA TYR A 393 -10.89 -11.57 -7.32
C TYR A 393 -12.14 -11.80 -8.17
N ARG A 394 -13.24 -12.24 -7.55
CA ARG A 394 -14.53 -12.50 -8.19
C ARG A 394 -15.73 -11.94 -7.39
N GLY A 395 -15.46 -10.93 -6.59
CA GLY A 395 -16.45 -10.18 -5.82
C GLY A 395 -15.84 -8.96 -5.15
N GLN A 396 -16.62 -8.31 -4.29
CA GLN A 396 -16.26 -7.07 -3.62
C GLN A 396 -16.86 -7.02 -2.22
N VAL A 397 -16.07 -6.50 -1.28
CA VAL A 397 -16.54 -6.13 0.05
C VAL A 397 -16.89 -4.64 0.02
N ILE A 398 -18.16 -4.32 0.23
CA ILE A 398 -18.68 -2.95 0.24
C ILE A 398 -19.17 -2.63 1.67
N PRO A 399 -19.34 -1.35 2.05
CA PRO A 399 -19.70 -0.97 3.42
C PRO A 399 -20.96 -1.65 3.98
N GLY A 400 -21.93 -2.00 3.12
CA GLY A 400 -23.17 -2.69 3.53
C GLY A 400 -23.04 -4.20 3.78
N ARG A 401 -21.83 -4.76 3.78
CA ARG A 401 -21.56 -6.17 4.13
C ARG A 401 -21.42 -6.31 5.63
N ASN A 402 -21.57 -7.53 6.16
CA ASN A 402 -21.53 -7.72 7.61
C ASN A 402 -20.16 -8.21 8.08
N ARG A 403 -19.61 -9.24 7.44
CA ARG A 403 -18.40 -9.90 7.92
C ARG A 403 -17.59 -10.52 6.79
N ILE A 404 -16.27 -10.43 6.90
CA ILE A 404 -15.36 -11.25 6.11
C ILE A 404 -14.90 -12.47 6.90
N SER A 405 -14.77 -13.60 6.21
CA SER A 405 -14.16 -14.82 6.71
C SER A 405 -12.98 -15.18 5.83
N VAL A 406 -11.83 -15.41 6.44
CA VAL A 406 -10.55 -15.65 5.78
C VAL A 406 -10.06 -17.03 6.18
N GLU A 407 -9.60 -17.80 5.21
CA GLU A 407 -9.02 -19.13 5.40
C GLU A 407 -7.60 -19.18 4.84
N ALA A 408 -6.71 -19.91 5.52
CA ALA A 408 -5.40 -20.27 5.01
C ALA A 408 -5.08 -21.74 5.33
N THR A 409 -4.53 -22.45 4.35
CA THR A 409 -4.08 -23.84 4.48
C THR A 409 -2.60 -23.94 4.11
N VAL A 410 -1.78 -24.40 5.04
CA VAL A 410 -0.34 -24.58 4.81
C VAL A 410 -0.10 -25.77 3.88
N LYS A 411 0.71 -25.54 2.84
CA LYS A 411 1.09 -26.53 1.82
C LYS A 411 2.46 -27.10 2.04
N SER A 412 3.40 -26.27 2.46
CA SER A 412 4.77 -26.69 2.72
C SER A 412 5.44 -25.81 3.77
N VAL A 413 6.45 -26.40 4.42
CA VAL A 413 7.31 -25.74 5.38
C VAL A 413 8.75 -26.12 5.05
N ASP A 414 9.58 -25.11 4.84
CA ASP A 414 11.04 -25.21 4.72
C ASP A 414 11.65 -24.71 6.04
N ILE A 415 12.03 -25.65 6.90
CA ILE A 415 12.56 -25.34 8.23
C ILE A 415 13.91 -24.62 8.16
N ASP A 416 14.75 -24.99 7.19
CA ASP A 416 16.10 -24.48 7.04
C ASP A 416 16.08 -23.01 6.59
N ARG A 417 15.24 -22.68 5.61
CA ARG A 417 15.05 -21.31 5.12
C ARG A 417 14.07 -20.51 5.98
N GLY A 418 13.38 -21.16 6.90
CA GLY A 418 12.33 -20.57 7.73
C GLY A 418 11.15 -20.07 6.90
N ILE A 419 10.75 -20.80 5.87
CA ILE A 419 9.68 -20.41 4.96
C ILE A 419 8.48 -21.34 5.16
N LEU A 420 7.28 -20.77 5.14
CA LEU A 420 6.04 -21.51 5.01
C LEU A 420 5.28 -20.97 3.81
N VAL A 421 4.54 -21.86 3.13
CA VAL A 421 3.74 -21.56 1.94
C VAL A 421 2.31 -22.02 2.17
N ALA A 422 1.34 -21.21 1.79
CA ALA A 422 -0.07 -21.50 1.94
C ALA A 422 -0.90 -21.11 0.70
N ASP A 423 -2.08 -21.71 0.60
CA ASP A 423 -3.18 -21.20 -0.22
C ASP A 423 -4.28 -20.68 0.72
N GLY A 424 -5.08 -19.74 0.23
CA GLY A 424 -6.01 -19.00 1.05
C GLY A 424 -7.19 -18.44 0.27
N MET A 425 -8.24 -18.13 1.02
CA MET A 425 -9.52 -17.71 0.47
C MET A 425 -10.18 -16.71 1.40
N LEU A 426 -10.79 -15.67 0.83
CA LEU A 426 -11.61 -14.72 1.57
C LEU A 426 -13.05 -14.82 1.06
N SER A 427 -13.97 -14.91 2.00
CA SER A 427 -15.40 -14.87 1.78
C SER A 427 -16.02 -13.66 2.45
N VAL A 428 -17.06 -13.09 1.85
CA VAL A 428 -17.88 -12.02 2.45
C VAL A 428 -19.31 -12.53 2.61
N ASP A 429 -19.85 -12.45 3.81
CA ASP A 429 -21.18 -12.99 4.15
C ASP A 429 -21.36 -14.46 3.67
N GLY A 430 -20.28 -15.25 3.73
CA GLY A 430 -20.26 -16.66 3.31
C GLY A 430 -20.04 -16.92 1.81
N LEU A 431 -19.98 -15.88 0.97
CA LEU A 431 -19.66 -16.00 -0.45
C LEU A 431 -18.13 -15.90 -0.68
N PRO A 432 -17.46 -16.93 -1.20
CA PRO A 432 -16.04 -16.85 -1.54
C PRO A 432 -15.79 -15.88 -2.71
N ILE A 433 -14.95 -14.89 -2.49
CA ILE A 433 -14.70 -13.83 -3.48
C ILE A 433 -13.23 -13.67 -3.83
N TYR A 434 -12.29 -13.94 -2.92
CA TYR A 434 -10.86 -13.82 -3.20
C TYR A 434 -10.14 -15.15 -2.97
N SER A 435 -9.12 -15.42 -3.78
CA SER A 435 -8.16 -16.48 -3.53
C SER A 435 -6.74 -15.97 -3.68
N MET A 436 -5.83 -16.55 -2.90
CA MET A 436 -4.40 -16.36 -3.05
C MET A 436 -3.73 -17.73 -3.00
N GLU A 437 -2.89 -18.02 -3.98
CA GLU A 437 -2.15 -19.28 -4.10
C GLU A 437 -0.67 -19.03 -3.92
N ASP A 438 0.00 -20.01 -3.30
CA ASP A 438 1.45 -20.04 -3.12
C ASP A 438 2.04 -18.80 -2.44
N PHE A 439 1.24 -18.10 -1.62
CA PHE A 439 1.76 -17.00 -0.82
C PHE A 439 2.58 -17.55 0.35
N SER A 440 3.57 -16.77 0.77
CA SER A 440 4.59 -17.25 1.70
C SER A 440 4.87 -16.27 2.81
N MET A 441 5.35 -16.80 3.93
CA MET A 441 5.97 -16.01 4.98
C MET A 441 7.31 -16.60 5.34
N GLN A 442 8.28 -15.72 5.54
CA GLN A 442 9.62 -16.07 5.94
C GLN A 442 9.90 -15.56 7.35
N ARG A 443 10.44 -16.43 8.19
CA ARG A 443 11.02 -16.07 9.47
C ARG A 443 12.40 -15.48 9.27
N LEU A 444 12.58 -14.24 9.71
CA LEU A 444 13.90 -13.64 9.88
C LEU A 444 14.29 -13.75 11.35
N ARG A 445 15.43 -14.36 11.65
CA ARG A 445 15.95 -14.35 13.02
C ARG A 445 16.40 -12.93 13.32
N GLU A 446 16.05 -12.39 14.48
CA GLU A 446 16.72 -11.17 14.97
C GLU A 446 18.19 -11.56 15.18
N ASP A 447 19.10 -10.96 14.41
CA ASP A 447 20.53 -11.12 14.66
C ASP A 447 20.80 -10.73 16.12
N ARG A 448 21.44 -11.63 16.87
CA ARG A 448 21.81 -11.40 18.28
C ARG A 448 22.90 -10.36 18.44
#